data_AF-C2FSW2-F1
#
_entry.id   AF-C2FSW2-F1
#
_cell.length_a   1.000
_cell.length_b   1.000
_cell.length_c   1.000
_cell.angle_alpha   90.00
_cell.angle_beta   90.00
_cell.angle_gamma   90.00
#
_symmetry.space_group_name_H-M   'P 1'
#
loop_
_entity.id
_entity.type
_entity.pdbx_description
1 polymer ?
#
loop_
_entity_poly.entity_id
_entity_poly.type
_entity_poly.pdbx_seq_one_letter_code
_entity_poly.pdbx_strand_id
1 'polypeptide(L)' 'MNTSKIAIVTGGSRGLGRNAALKIAKNGIHLVITYHNNKEKQRK' A
#
# COMPACT_ATOMS: atom_id res chain seq x y z
N MET A 1 17.78 13.67 -16.34
CA MET A 1 17.38 12.40 -15.68
C MET A 1 16.00 12.59 -15.09
N ASN A 2 15.05 11.69 -15.37
CA ASN A 2 13.70 11.79 -14.82
C ASN A 2 13.65 11.01 -13.49
N THR A 3 13.34 11.68 -12.39
CA THR A 3 13.28 11.06 -11.06
C THR A 3 11.92 10.40 -10.86
N SER A 4 11.87 9.07 -10.96
CA SER A 4 10.65 8.31 -10.66
C SER A 4 10.37 8.33 -9.16
N LYS A 5 9.13 8.68 -8.79
CA LYS A 5 8.68 8.65 -7.39
C LYS A 5 8.42 7.21 -6.95
N ILE A 6 8.84 6.87 -5.73
CA ILE A 6 8.56 5.60 -5.08
C ILE A 6 7.88 5.88 -3.75
N ALA A 7 6.77 5.18 -3.47
CA ALA A 7 6.05 5.25 -2.20
C ALA A 7 6.14 3.92 -1.44
N ILE A 8 6.36 3.99 -0.13
CA ILE A 8 6.32 2.83 0.77
C ILE A 8 5.02 2.88 1.57
N VAL A 9 4.21 1.83 1.48
CA VAL A 9 2.93 1.73 2.19
C VAL A 9 2.97 0.56 3.16
N THR A 10 2.92 0.87 4.45
CA THR A 10 2.74 -0.12 5.52
C THR A 10 1.25 -0.37 5.78
N GLY A 11 0.86 -1.58 6.16
CA GLY A 11 -0.55 -1.93 6.36
C GLY A 11 -1.37 -1.96 5.06
N GLY A 12 -0.72 -2.09 3.90
CA GLY A 12 -1.37 -1.96 2.59
C GLY A 12 -2.29 -3.12 2.19
N SER A 13 -2.43 -4.16 3.01
CA SER A 13 -3.28 -5.32 2.70
C SER A 13 -4.78 -5.04 2.80
N ARG A 14 -5.21 -4.10 3.63
CA ARG A 14 -6.63 -3.86 3.90
C ARG A 14 -6.94 -2.43 4.34
N GLY A 15 -8.23 -2.10 4.38
CA GLY A 15 -8.73 -0.82 4.89
C GLY A 15 -8.09 0.39 4.20
N LEU A 16 -7.72 1.39 5.00
CA LEU A 16 -7.14 2.64 4.53
C LEU A 16 -5.83 2.44 3.76
N GLY A 17 -4.96 1.56 4.23
CA GLY A 17 -3.66 1.29 3.58
C GLY A 17 -3.83 0.76 2.16
N ARG A 18 -4.79 -0.15 1.93
CA ARG A 18 -5.11 -0.66 0.59
C ARG A 18 -5.64 0.44 -0.32
N ASN A 19 -6.57 1.26 0.17
CA ASN A 19 -7.17 2.34 -0.61
C ASN A 19 -6.12 3.41 -0.99
N ALA A 20 -5.21 3.74 -0.06
CA ALA A 20 -4.10 4.64 -0.32
C ALA A 20 -3.15 4.09 -1.39
N ALA A 21 -2.73 2.82 -1.27
CA ALA A 21 -1.86 2.17 -2.25
C ALA A 21 -2.49 2.17 -3.66
N LEU A 22 -3.78 1.87 -3.77
CA LEU A 22 -4.50 1.91 -5.05
C LEU A 22 -4.57 3.32 -5.64
N LYS A 23 -4.81 4.35 -4.82
CA LYS A 23 -4.84 5.74 -5.29
C LYS A 23 -3.46 6.20 -5.77
N ILE A 24 -2.40 5.83 -5.05
CA ILE A 24 -1.01 6.14 -5.43
C ILE A 24 -0.64 5.42 -6.74
N ALA A 25 -1.02 4.14 -6.89
CA ALA A 25 -0.75 3.37 -8.10
C ALA A 25 -1.44 3.98 -9.32
N LYS A 26 -2.68 4.46 -9.17
CA LYS A 26 -3.42 5.16 -10.25
C LYS A 26 -2.73 6.44 -10.73
N ASN A 27 -1.86 7.04 -9.90
CA ASN A 27 -1.08 8.22 -10.26
C ASN A 27 0.27 7.86 -10.92
N GLY A 28 0.50 6.59 -11.25
CA GLY A 28 1.72 6.13 -11.93
C GLY A 28 2.98 6.10 -11.04
N ILE A 29 2.80 6.11 -9.72
CA ILE A 29 3.89 6.07 -8.74
C ILE A 29 4.22 4.61 -8.42
N HIS A 30 5.51 4.27 -8.40
CA HIS A 30 5.96 2.94 -8.00
C HIS A 30 5.74 2.72 -6.50
N LEU A 31 5.37 1.50 -6.12
CA LEU A 31 4.96 1.19 -4.75
C LEU A 31 5.70 -0.03 -4.20
N VAL A 32 6.11 0.09 -2.93
CA VAL A 32 6.50 -1.04 -2.08
C VAL A 32 5.47 -1.15 -0.98
N ILE A 33 4.85 -2.33 -0.83
CA ILE A 33 3.80 -2.56 0.16
C ILE A 33 4.25 -3.60 1.16
N THR A 34 4.05 -3.32 2.44
CA THR A 34 4.24 -4.30 3.52
C THR A 34 3.06 -4.28 4.47
N TYR A 35 2.81 -5.40 5.15
CA TYR A 35 1.79 -5.52 6.16
C TYR A 35 2.11 -6.71 7.08
N HIS A 36 1.64 -6.64 8.32
CA HIS A 36 1.72 -7.76 9.23
C HIS A 36 0.45 -8.62 9.11
N ASN A 37 0.61 -9.92 8.83
CA ASN A 37 -0.51 -10.84 8.68
C ASN A 37 -0.83 -11.54 10.00
N ASN A 38 -1.61 -10.89 10.88
CA ASN A 38 -2.21 -11.58 12.01
C ASN A 38 -3.59 -12.10 11.60
N LYS A 39 -3.67 -13.41 11.29
CA LYS A 39 -4.90 -14.09 10.83
C LYS A 39 -6.06 -13.97 11.82
N GLU A 40 -5.80 -13.75 13.11
CA GLU A 40 -6.85 -13.62 14.14
C GLU A 40 -7.63 -12.30 14.07
N LYS A 41 -7.02 -11.22 13.58
CA LYS A 41 -7.66 -9.90 13.55
C LYS A 41 -8.53 -9.65 12.30
N GLN A 42 -8.70 -10.67 11.45
CA GLN A 42 -9.37 -10.56 10.14
C GLN A 42 -10.82 -11.07 10.13
N ARG A 43 -11.37 -11.52 11.26
CA ARG A 43 -12.80 -11.83 11.41
C ARG A 43 -13.43 -10.84 12.37
N LYS A 44 -14.22 -9.92 11.83
CA LYS A 44 -15.36 -9.29 12.50
C LYS A 44 -16.53 -9.41 11.55
#